data_AF-A0A7X7P1W9-F1
#
_entry.id   AF-A0A7X7P1W9-F1
#
_cell.length_a   1.000
_cell.length_b   1.000
_cell.length_c   1.000
_cell.angle_alpha   90.00
_cell.angle_beta   90.00
_cell.angle_gamma   90.00
#
_symmetry.space_group_name_H-M   'P 1'
#
loop_
_entity.id
_entity.type
_entity.pdbx_description
1 polymer ?
#
loop_
_entity_poly.entity_id
_entity_poly.type
_entity_poly.pdbx_seq_one_letter_code
_entity_poly.pdbx_strand_id
1 'polypeptide(L)'
;DLTRWRDGTIGDRLVRVSAGTWTSALLSRHAGDLWNVEDNIRIEFVTAYEKVDIGRRAADIGLRSARPTELALAGRRLGSIAYALYAGRRLINGVAAGLFVGVTGEAANVASARWLMAHHGDRIGVRGNDVHSVRELVAAGAGLSVFPCFIGDSDPRLVRVAAPIPELQTEHWLVSHNEERHRPEIRTIADRIAALMQRQAPLLRGERPPD
;
A
#
# COMPACT_ATOMS: atom_id res chain seq x y z
N ASP A 1 6.74 2.77 -31.89
CA ASP A 1 5.71 3.80 -32.09
C ASP A 1 5.19 4.22 -30.71
N LEU A 2 5.52 5.43 -30.27
CA LEU A 2 5.17 6.00 -28.95
C LEU A 2 3.66 6.10 -28.73
N THR A 3 2.89 6.07 -29.81
CA THR A 3 1.43 6.12 -29.81
C THR A 3 0.83 4.79 -29.30
N ARG A 4 1.38 3.65 -29.73
CA ARG A 4 1.03 2.31 -29.19
C ARG A 4 1.40 2.11 -27.72
N TRP A 5 2.41 2.85 -27.21
CA TRP A 5 2.79 2.84 -25.80
C TRP A 5 1.81 3.63 -24.93
N ARG A 6 1.26 4.74 -25.44
CA ARG A 6 0.20 5.53 -24.77
C ARG A 6 -1.17 4.87 -24.78
N ASP A 7 -1.48 4.07 -25.79
CA ASP A 7 -2.80 3.44 -25.95
C ASP A 7 -2.96 2.09 -25.22
N GLY A 8 -1.95 1.64 -24.47
CA GLY A 8 -2.07 0.49 -23.57
C GLY A 8 -2.35 -0.85 -24.24
N THR A 9 -2.14 -0.99 -25.56
CA THR A 9 -2.30 -2.27 -26.28
C THR A 9 -1.11 -3.18 -26.01
N ILE A 10 -1.02 -3.69 -24.77
CA ILE A 10 -0.03 -4.69 -24.33
C ILE A 10 -0.69 -6.08 -24.42
N GLY A 11 -0.92 -6.59 -25.64
CA GLY A 11 -1.35 -7.96 -25.91
C GLY A 11 -2.68 -8.43 -25.30
N ASP A 12 -3.18 -9.58 -25.74
CA ASP A 12 -4.53 -10.07 -25.40
C ASP A 12 -4.68 -10.58 -23.95
N ARG A 13 -3.66 -10.44 -23.10
CA ARG A 13 -3.61 -10.99 -21.72
C ARG A 13 -2.96 -10.06 -20.69
N LEU A 14 -3.21 -8.76 -20.82
CA LEU A 14 -2.86 -7.80 -19.79
C LEU A 14 -3.82 -7.90 -18.59
N VAL A 15 -3.25 -7.98 -17.38
CA VAL A 15 -3.97 -7.87 -16.11
C VAL A 15 -3.49 -6.60 -15.39
N ARG A 16 -4.39 -5.64 -15.21
CA ARG A 16 -4.17 -4.41 -14.46
C ARG A 16 -4.51 -4.60 -13.00
N VAL A 17 -3.52 -4.43 -12.14
CA VAL A 17 -3.64 -4.56 -10.68
C VAL A 17 -3.54 -3.18 -10.05
N SER A 18 -4.63 -2.70 -9.48
CA SER A 18 -4.68 -1.43 -8.76
C SER A 18 -4.45 -1.59 -7.26
N ALA A 19 -3.62 -0.74 -6.67
CA ALA A 19 -3.39 -0.71 -5.23
C ALA A 19 -2.90 0.68 -4.76
N GLY A 20 -3.00 0.93 -3.46
CA GLY A 20 -2.37 2.10 -2.85
C GLY A 20 -0.85 2.00 -2.86
N THR A 21 -0.15 3.13 -2.80
CA THR A 21 1.32 3.25 -2.95
C THR A 21 2.13 2.21 -2.20
N TRP A 22 1.80 1.98 -0.92
CA TRP A 22 2.52 1.00 -0.09
C TRP A 22 2.27 -0.45 -0.52
N THR A 23 1.03 -0.80 -0.84
CA THR A 23 0.70 -2.14 -1.32
C THR A 23 1.30 -2.38 -2.72
N SER A 24 1.27 -1.39 -3.62
CA SER A 24 1.93 -1.47 -4.93
C SER A 24 3.43 -1.73 -4.77
N ALA A 25 4.10 -1.04 -3.84
CA ALA A 25 5.52 -1.27 -3.56
C ALA A 25 5.78 -2.69 -3.02
N LEU A 26 4.92 -3.21 -2.14
CA LEU A 26 5.01 -4.59 -1.65
C LEU A 26 4.84 -5.60 -2.80
N LEU A 27 3.80 -5.46 -3.62
CA LEU A 27 3.56 -6.34 -4.77
C LEU A 27 4.74 -6.29 -5.76
N SER A 28 5.26 -5.10 -6.04
CA SER A 28 6.39 -4.90 -6.97
C SER A 28 7.67 -5.58 -6.47
N ARG A 29 7.98 -5.50 -5.18
CA ARG A 29 9.13 -6.22 -4.57
C ARG A 29 9.01 -7.73 -4.67
N HIS A 30 7.78 -8.23 -4.78
CA HIS A 30 7.46 -9.64 -4.92
C HIS A 30 7.01 -10.01 -6.34
N ALA A 31 7.40 -9.24 -7.37
CA ALA A 31 6.96 -9.49 -8.74
C ALA A 31 7.25 -10.92 -9.21
N GLY A 32 8.35 -11.54 -8.78
CA GLY A 32 8.68 -12.94 -9.10
C GLY A 32 7.72 -13.98 -8.49
N ASP A 33 7.01 -13.64 -7.42
CA ASP A 33 5.95 -14.49 -6.84
C ASP A 33 4.62 -14.34 -7.59
N LEU A 34 4.44 -13.22 -8.30
CA LEU A 34 3.18 -12.82 -8.92
C LEU A 34 3.15 -13.13 -10.42
N TRP A 35 4.30 -13.04 -11.08
CA TRP A 35 4.43 -13.13 -12.53
C TRP A 35 5.50 -14.14 -12.94
N ASN A 36 5.14 -15.03 -13.86
CA ASN A 36 6.08 -15.91 -14.55
C ASN A 36 5.93 -15.70 -16.06
N VAL A 37 7.06 -15.65 -16.77
CA VAL A 37 7.12 -15.48 -18.22
C VAL A 37 6.38 -16.61 -18.96
N GLU A 38 6.35 -17.81 -18.40
CA GLU A 38 5.72 -19.00 -19.00
C GLU A 38 4.19 -18.93 -19.04
N ASP A 39 3.56 -18.10 -18.20
CA ASP A 39 2.10 -17.99 -18.16
C ASP A 39 1.51 -17.28 -19.40
N ASN A 40 2.36 -16.59 -20.17
CA ASN A 40 1.93 -15.68 -21.24
C ASN A 40 0.88 -14.66 -20.76
N ILE A 41 1.02 -14.19 -19.52
CA ILE A 41 0.24 -13.10 -18.90
C ILE A 41 1.14 -11.87 -18.82
N ARG A 42 0.59 -10.68 -19.03
CA ARG A 42 1.27 -9.40 -18.76
C ARG A 42 0.61 -8.75 -17.55
N ILE A 43 1.40 -8.09 -16.70
CA ILE A 43 0.87 -7.40 -15.52
C ILE A 43 1.25 -5.93 -15.58
N GLU A 44 0.28 -5.06 -15.32
CA GLU A 44 0.47 -3.63 -15.12
C GLU A 44 0.01 -3.26 -13.71
N PHE A 45 0.87 -2.59 -12.93
CA PHE A 45 0.50 -2.07 -11.62
C PHE A 45 0.04 -0.62 -11.73
N VAL A 46 -1.19 -0.35 -11.30
CA VAL A 46 -1.80 0.98 -11.29
C VAL A 46 -1.81 1.49 -9.86
N THR A 47 -0.99 2.51 -9.57
CA THR A 47 -0.89 3.08 -8.23
C THR A 47 -1.68 4.36 -8.15
N ALA A 48 -2.58 4.47 -7.17
CA ALA A 48 -3.33 5.70 -6.90
C ALA A 48 -3.58 5.86 -5.40
N TYR A 49 -3.68 7.11 -4.94
CA TYR A 49 -4.13 7.43 -3.59
C TYR A 49 -5.65 7.33 -3.46
N GLU A 50 -6.36 7.63 -4.56
CA GLU A 50 -7.79 7.45 -4.66
C GLU A 50 -8.17 6.04 -5.09
N LYS A 51 -9.41 5.67 -4.77
CA LYS A 51 -10.00 4.41 -5.19
C LYS A 51 -10.10 4.41 -6.72
N VAL A 52 -9.24 3.63 -7.38
CA VAL A 52 -9.36 3.39 -8.82
C VAL A 52 -10.69 2.69 -9.08
N ASP A 53 -11.46 3.25 -10.01
CA ASP A 53 -12.75 2.73 -10.40
C ASP A 53 -12.57 1.46 -11.22
N ILE A 54 -12.66 0.32 -10.53
CA ILE A 54 -12.70 -0.99 -11.17
C ILE A 54 -13.92 -1.05 -12.08
N GLY A 55 -15.07 -0.51 -11.67
CA GLY A 55 -16.33 -0.47 -12.43
C GLY A 55 -16.23 0.10 -13.84
N ARG A 56 -15.25 0.98 -14.11
CA ARG A 56 -14.97 1.56 -15.43
C ARG A 56 -13.85 0.86 -16.21
N ARG A 57 -13.46 -0.35 -15.82
CA ARG A 57 -12.35 -1.14 -16.42
C ARG A 57 -10.98 -0.45 -16.35
N ALA A 58 -10.78 0.45 -15.39
CA ALA A 58 -9.47 1.05 -15.15
C ALA A 58 -8.48 0.05 -14.48
N ALA A 59 -9.00 -1.04 -13.91
CA ALA A 59 -8.23 -2.16 -13.39
C ALA A 59 -9.04 -3.46 -13.42
N ASP A 60 -8.38 -4.61 -13.59
CA ASP A 60 -9.00 -5.95 -13.55
C ASP A 60 -9.07 -6.49 -12.10
N ILE A 61 -8.04 -6.18 -11.31
CA ILE A 61 -7.92 -6.52 -9.89
C ILE A 61 -7.64 -5.25 -9.10
N GLY A 62 -8.26 -5.10 -7.93
CA GLY A 62 -7.94 -4.03 -6.99
C GLY A 62 -7.69 -4.52 -5.57
N LEU A 63 -6.79 -3.84 -4.88
CA LEU A 63 -6.47 -4.06 -3.48
C LEU A 63 -6.97 -2.85 -2.67
N ARG A 64 -8.00 -3.07 -1.86
CA ARG A 64 -8.74 -2.02 -1.15
C ARG A 64 -8.60 -2.17 0.36
N SER A 65 -8.61 -1.03 1.05
CA SER A 65 -8.55 -0.97 2.53
C SER A 65 -9.92 -1.11 3.21
N ALA A 66 -10.97 -1.42 2.44
CA ALA A 66 -12.34 -1.59 2.92
C ALA A 66 -13.09 -2.59 2.04
N ARG A 67 -14.08 -3.26 2.62
CA ARG A 67 -14.97 -4.19 1.90
C ARG A 67 -15.66 -3.45 0.74
N PRO A 68 -15.70 -4.02 -0.49
CA PRO A 68 -16.48 -3.42 -1.57
C PRO A 68 -17.97 -3.44 -1.21
N THR A 69 -18.67 -2.38 -1.59
CA THR A 69 -20.13 -2.25 -1.44
C THR A 69 -20.85 -2.32 -2.77
N GLU A 70 -20.12 -2.21 -3.88
CA GLU A 70 -20.65 -2.23 -5.22
C GLU A 70 -21.06 -3.66 -5.62
N LEU A 71 -22.32 -3.82 -6.05
CA LEU A 71 -22.89 -5.13 -6.41
C LEU A 71 -22.18 -5.82 -7.58
N ALA A 72 -21.58 -5.05 -8.50
CA ALA A 72 -20.85 -5.57 -9.66
C ALA A 72 -19.47 -6.14 -9.31
N LEU A 73 -19.02 -6.01 -8.06
CA LEU A 73 -17.70 -6.46 -7.63
C LEU A 73 -17.78 -7.73 -6.79
N ALA A 74 -16.89 -8.66 -7.09
CA ALA A 74 -16.58 -9.77 -6.20
C ALA A 74 -15.46 -9.34 -5.25
N GLY A 75 -15.61 -9.65 -3.95
CA GLY A 75 -14.64 -9.33 -2.93
C GLY A 75 -14.14 -10.56 -2.18
N ARG A 76 -12.82 -10.64 -1.97
CA ARG A 76 -12.15 -11.62 -1.10
C ARG A 76 -11.38 -10.87 -0.02
N ARG A 77 -11.72 -11.10 1.25
CA ARG A 77 -10.93 -10.57 2.37
C ARG A 77 -9.58 -11.29 2.42
N LEU A 78 -8.51 -10.52 2.47
CA LEU A 78 -7.13 -11.02 2.53
C LEU A 78 -6.53 -10.94 3.94
N GLY A 79 -7.07 -10.05 4.80
CA GLY A 79 -6.60 -9.89 6.17
C GLY A 79 -6.80 -8.47 6.67
N SER A 80 -5.88 -8.01 7.51
CA SER A 80 -5.80 -6.63 8.01
C SER A 80 -4.37 -6.10 7.90
N ILE A 81 -4.27 -4.78 7.80
CA ILE A 81 -3.02 -4.03 7.83
C ILE A 81 -3.02 -3.18 9.10
N ALA A 82 -1.99 -3.36 9.91
CA ALA A 82 -1.73 -2.56 11.11
C ALA A 82 -0.83 -1.36 10.77
N TYR A 83 -0.96 -0.31 11.56
CA TYR A 83 -0.17 0.90 11.46
C TYR A 83 0.43 1.22 12.82
N ALA A 84 1.62 1.82 12.84
CA ALA A 84 2.28 2.24 14.06
C ALA A 84 3.07 3.53 13.83
N LEU A 85 3.53 4.15 14.92
CA LEU A 85 4.47 5.25 14.86
C LEU A 85 5.90 4.73 14.66
N TYR A 86 6.64 5.40 13.78
CA TYR A 86 8.03 5.11 13.48
C TYR A 86 8.88 6.37 13.56
N ALA A 87 10.16 6.18 13.89
CA ALA A 87 11.20 7.20 13.87
C ALA A 87 12.44 6.66 13.15
N GLY A 88 13.35 7.54 12.74
CA GLY A 88 14.71 7.15 12.39
C GLY A 88 15.46 6.62 13.62
N ARG A 89 16.41 5.69 13.39
CA ARG A 89 17.22 5.07 14.47
C ARG A 89 18.01 6.05 15.34
N ARG A 90 18.37 7.22 14.80
CA ARG A 90 19.17 8.22 15.49
C ARG A 90 18.26 9.23 16.18
N LEU A 91 18.43 9.40 17.49
CA LEU A 91 17.73 10.41 18.28
C LEU A 91 18.33 11.80 18.01
N ILE A 92 18.00 12.38 16.86
CA ILE A 92 18.49 13.70 16.40
C ILE A 92 17.33 14.57 15.92
N ASN A 93 17.56 15.89 15.88
CA ASN A 93 16.65 16.88 15.28
C ASN A 93 15.19 16.69 15.72
N GLY A 94 14.25 16.53 14.78
CA GLY A 94 12.83 16.40 15.10
C GLY A 94 12.49 15.13 15.89
N VAL A 95 13.26 14.05 15.75
CA VAL A 95 13.07 12.86 16.61
C VAL A 95 13.45 13.18 18.05
N ALA A 96 14.58 13.87 18.28
CA ALA A 96 15.00 14.29 19.61
C ALA A 96 14.05 15.33 20.25
N ALA A 97 13.41 16.17 19.43
CA ALA A 97 12.46 17.19 19.86
C ALA A 97 11.01 16.67 19.98
N GLY A 98 10.74 15.41 19.64
CA GLY A 98 9.37 14.86 19.65
C GLY A 98 8.43 15.49 18.61
N LEU A 99 8.99 15.94 17.48
CA LEU A 99 8.26 16.49 16.34
C LEU A 99 7.85 15.40 15.36
N PHE A 100 6.86 15.73 14.52
CA PHE A 100 6.29 14.81 13.54
C PHE A 100 6.54 15.27 12.11
N VAL A 101 6.55 14.29 11.20
CA VAL A 101 6.60 14.48 9.75
C VAL A 101 5.22 14.18 9.16
N GLY A 102 4.59 15.20 8.60
CA GLY A 102 3.27 15.10 7.96
C GLY A 102 3.35 14.87 6.46
N VAL A 103 2.21 14.56 5.85
CA VAL A 103 2.04 14.49 4.40
C VAL A 103 1.05 15.57 3.93
N THR A 104 1.23 16.10 2.73
CA THR A 104 0.36 17.09 2.07
C THR A 104 -0.21 16.54 0.76
N GLY A 105 -1.07 17.31 0.09
CA GLY A 105 -1.69 16.93 -1.19
C GLY A 105 -2.70 15.79 -1.04
N GLU A 106 -2.90 15.02 -2.10
CA GLU A 106 -3.84 13.89 -2.12
C GLU A 106 -3.53 12.84 -1.05
N ALA A 107 -2.25 12.61 -0.77
CA ALA A 107 -1.80 11.67 0.25
C ALA A 107 -2.20 12.11 1.68
N ALA A 108 -2.57 13.37 1.91
CA ALA A 108 -3.12 13.84 3.20
C ALA A 108 -4.52 13.30 3.50
N ASN A 109 -5.22 12.78 2.49
CA ASN A 109 -6.57 12.25 2.65
C ASN A 109 -6.61 10.77 3.08
N VAL A 110 -5.47 10.11 3.31
CA VAL A 110 -5.47 8.73 3.83
C VAL A 110 -5.68 8.70 5.35
N ALA A 111 -6.23 7.60 5.87
CA ALA A 111 -6.62 7.50 7.28
C ALA A 111 -5.46 7.77 8.26
N SER A 112 -4.25 7.25 7.99
CA SER A 112 -3.07 7.47 8.82
C SER A 112 -2.64 8.94 8.85
N ALA A 113 -2.71 9.65 7.72
CA ALA A 113 -2.37 11.07 7.63
C ALA A 113 -3.36 11.94 8.41
N ARG A 114 -4.66 11.67 8.29
CA ARG A 114 -5.68 12.38 9.07
C ARG A 114 -5.55 12.12 10.57
N TRP A 115 -5.26 10.88 10.96
CA TRP A 115 -5.03 10.53 12.36
C TRP A 115 -3.83 11.28 12.93
N LEU A 116 -2.72 11.32 12.19
CA LEU A 116 -1.52 12.06 12.60
C LEU A 116 -1.81 13.56 12.78
N MET A 117 -2.53 14.16 11.83
CA MET A 117 -2.93 15.57 11.91
C MET A 117 -3.83 15.83 13.13
N ALA A 118 -4.81 14.96 13.39
CA ALA A 118 -5.76 15.14 14.48
C ALA A 118 -5.12 15.03 15.88
N HIS A 119 -4.08 14.19 16.05
CA HIS A 119 -3.45 13.93 17.35
C HIS A 119 -2.16 14.74 17.57
N HIS A 120 -1.47 15.13 16.50
CA HIS A 120 -0.12 15.69 16.56
C HIS A 120 0.12 16.86 15.58
N GLY A 121 -0.94 17.42 15.00
CA GLY A 121 -0.84 18.47 13.97
C GLY A 121 -0.07 19.71 14.38
N ASP A 122 -0.14 20.08 15.66
CA ASP A 122 0.58 21.18 16.31
C ASP A 122 2.10 20.96 16.40
N ARG A 123 2.54 19.71 16.31
CA ARG A 123 3.94 19.29 16.38
C ARG A 123 4.52 18.82 15.06
N ILE A 124 3.82 19.05 13.93
CA ILE A 124 4.35 18.74 12.61
C ILE A 124 5.37 19.80 12.20
N GLY A 125 6.66 19.44 12.26
CA GLY A 125 7.77 20.33 11.90
C GLY A 125 8.14 20.29 10.41
N VAL A 126 7.97 19.14 9.75
CA VAL A 126 8.32 18.93 8.33
C VAL A 126 7.18 18.22 7.61
N ARG A 127 6.99 18.50 6.31
CA ARG A 127 5.99 17.84 5.47
C ARG A 127 6.57 17.41 4.12
N GLY A 128 6.13 16.26 3.62
CA GLY A 128 6.34 15.82 2.23
C GLY A 128 5.02 15.76 1.48
N ASN A 129 5.02 15.89 0.16
CA ASN A 129 3.81 15.77 -0.67
C ASN A 129 3.57 14.34 -1.20
N ASP A 130 4.50 13.42 -0.95
CA ASP A 130 4.34 12.00 -1.22
C ASP A 130 4.84 11.15 -0.05
N VAL A 131 4.31 9.94 0.06
CA VAL A 131 4.55 9.06 1.21
C VAL A 131 5.97 8.47 1.24
N HIS A 132 6.66 8.40 0.09
CA HIS A 132 8.05 7.95 0.05
C HIS A 132 8.98 9.03 0.60
N SER A 133 8.80 10.28 0.21
CA SER A 133 9.55 11.41 0.79
C SER A 133 9.35 11.52 2.30
N VAL A 134 8.14 11.30 2.81
CA VAL A 134 7.88 11.24 4.26
C VAL A 134 8.68 10.14 4.93
N ARG A 135 8.79 8.94 4.34
CA ARG A 135 9.64 7.87 4.86
C ARG A 135 11.10 8.26 4.90
N GLU A 136 11.63 8.89 3.85
CA GLU A 136 13.03 9.33 3.82
C GLU A 136 13.31 10.42 4.85
N LEU A 137 12.38 11.37 5.05
CA LEU A 137 12.48 12.40 6.10
C LEU A 137 12.53 11.80 7.50
N VAL A 138 11.65 10.83 7.80
CA VAL A 138 11.64 10.13 9.09
C VAL A 138 12.96 9.35 9.29
N ALA A 139 13.41 8.62 8.27
CA ALA A 139 14.68 7.87 8.32
C ALA A 139 15.89 8.79 8.56
N ALA A 140 15.85 10.02 8.04
CA ALA A 140 16.87 11.05 8.24
C ALA A 140 16.80 11.77 9.62
N GLY A 141 15.81 11.45 10.46
CA GLY A 141 15.66 12.04 11.79
C GLY A 141 14.84 13.34 11.83
N ALA A 142 14.06 13.66 10.80
CA ALA A 142 13.24 14.86 10.76
C ALA A 142 12.06 14.84 11.75
N GLY A 143 11.70 13.67 12.29
CA GLY A 143 10.60 13.49 13.23
C GLY A 143 9.99 12.10 13.16
N LEU A 144 8.84 11.93 13.78
CA LEU A 144 8.05 10.70 13.78
C LEU A 144 6.95 10.74 12.72
N SER A 145 6.55 9.58 12.18
CA SER A 145 5.34 9.50 11.36
C SER A 145 4.65 8.14 11.49
N VAL A 146 3.44 8.05 10.97
CA VAL A 146 2.63 6.83 10.97
C VAL A 146 2.82 6.09 9.65
N PHE A 147 3.28 4.84 9.72
CA PHE A 147 3.38 3.96 8.55
C PHE A 147 2.62 2.65 8.77
N PRO A 148 2.18 1.98 7.67
CA PRO A 148 1.82 0.57 7.75
C PRO A 148 3.00 -0.22 8.32
N CYS A 149 2.73 -1.20 9.19
CA CYS A 149 3.78 -1.95 9.86
C CYS A 149 4.74 -2.63 8.87
N PHE A 150 4.20 -3.26 7.82
CA PHE A 150 5.02 -3.87 6.77
C PHE A 150 5.97 -2.91 6.03
N ILE A 151 5.70 -1.60 6.04
CA ILE A 151 6.61 -0.60 5.48
C ILE A 151 7.66 -0.20 6.50
N GLY A 152 7.23 0.11 7.73
CA GLY A 152 8.12 0.56 8.79
C GLY A 152 9.08 -0.52 9.27
N ASP A 153 8.58 -1.73 9.53
CA ASP A 153 9.38 -2.85 10.02
C ASP A 153 10.33 -3.44 8.96
N SER A 154 10.03 -3.22 7.67
CA SER A 154 10.89 -3.67 6.57
C SER A 154 11.99 -2.66 6.19
N ASP A 155 12.03 -1.49 6.81
CA ASP A 155 13.08 -0.49 6.59
C ASP A 155 14.07 -0.51 7.78
N PRO A 156 15.30 -1.02 7.61
CA PRO A 156 16.26 -1.15 8.71
C PRO A 156 16.71 0.20 9.28
N ARG A 157 16.42 1.31 8.60
CA ARG A 157 16.73 2.68 9.07
C ARG A 157 15.69 3.20 10.08
N LEU A 158 14.53 2.56 10.13
CA LEU A 158 13.41 2.94 10.98
C LEU A 158 13.32 2.05 12.22
N VAL A 159 12.72 2.59 13.27
CA VAL A 159 12.34 1.86 14.48
C VAL A 159 10.90 2.15 14.82
N ARG A 160 10.14 1.10 15.16
CA ARG A 160 8.79 1.24 15.67
C ARG A 160 8.86 1.77 17.10
N VAL A 161 8.21 2.89 17.39
CA VAL A 161 8.32 3.57 18.70
C VAL A 161 7.18 3.22 19.67
N ALA A 162 6.10 2.62 19.17
CA ALA A 162 4.92 2.27 19.95
C ALA A 162 4.24 1.02 19.41
N ALA A 163 3.33 0.43 20.19
CA ALA A 163 2.46 -0.64 19.71
C ALA A 163 1.61 -0.17 18.52
N PRO A 164 1.14 -1.10 17.65
CA PRO A 164 0.21 -0.75 16.59
C PRO A 164 -1.03 -0.01 17.10
N ILE A 165 -1.48 0.98 16.33
CA ILE A 165 -2.59 1.88 16.62
C ILE A 165 -3.91 1.18 16.22
N PRO A 166 -4.76 0.73 17.17
CA PRO A 166 -5.95 -0.04 16.85
C PRO A 166 -6.94 0.70 15.93
N GLU A 167 -7.09 2.01 16.09
CA GLU A 167 -8.00 2.87 15.31
C GLU A 167 -7.61 2.96 13.83
N LEU A 168 -6.36 2.66 13.51
CA LEU A 168 -5.83 2.67 12.15
C LEU A 168 -5.79 1.29 11.50
N GLN A 169 -6.17 0.23 12.22
CA GLN A 169 -6.22 -1.09 11.63
C GLN A 169 -7.28 -1.14 10.52
N THR A 170 -6.85 -1.39 9.29
CA THR A 170 -7.75 -1.49 8.14
C THR A 170 -7.83 -2.93 7.65
N GLU A 171 -9.01 -3.36 7.21
CA GLU A 171 -9.11 -4.60 6.43
C GLU A 171 -8.39 -4.46 5.09
N HIS A 172 -7.98 -5.57 4.50
CA HIS A 172 -7.45 -5.59 3.14
C HIS A 172 -8.25 -6.56 2.27
N TRP A 173 -8.74 -6.08 1.14
CA TRP A 173 -9.65 -6.79 0.26
C TRP A 173 -9.10 -6.84 -1.16
N LEU A 174 -9.09 -8.04 -1.73
CA LEU A 174 -8.94 -8.23 -3.16
C LEU A 174 -10.31 -8.12 -3.80
N VAL A 175 -10.41 -7.32 -4.84
CA VAL A 175 -11.66 -7.09 -5.57
C VAL A 175 -11.43 -7.22 -7.07
N SER A 176 -12.44 -7.70 -7.78
CA SER A 176 -12.48 -7.76 -9.24
C SER A 176 -13.92 -7.65 -9.73
N HIS A 177 -14.14 -7.42 -11.02
CA HIS A 177 -15.49 -7.55 -11.59
C HIS A 177 -16.04 -8.96 -11.38
N ASN A 178 -17.31 -9.07 -10.99
CA ASN A 178 -17.93 -10.35 -10.70
C ASN A 178 -17.99 -11.28 -11.93
N GLU A 179 -18.22 -10.72 -13.12
CA GLU A 179 -18.29 -11.47 -14.38
C GLU A 179 -16.91 -11.93 -14.86
N GLU A 180 -15.87 -11.11 -14.65
CA GLU A 180 -14.53 -11.35 -15.18
C GLU A 180 -13.63 -12.16 -14.22
N ARG A 181 -13.99 -12.28 -12.94
CA ARG A 181 -13.19 -13.00 -11.90
C ARG A 181 -12.86 -14.45 -12.25
N HIS A 182 -13.57 -15.04 -13.20
CA HIS A 182 -13.37 -16.42 -13.66
C HIS A 182 -12.41 -16.54 -14.85
N ARG A 183 -12.02 -15.42 -15.49
CA ARG A 183 -11.00 -15.42 -16.55
C ARG A 183 -9.70 -16.02 -16.02
N PRO A 184 -9.06 -16.94 -16.75
CA PRO A 184 -7.87 -17.65 -16.27
C PRO A 184 -6.75 -16.71 -15.80
N GLU A 185 -6.44 -15.67 -16.58
CA GLU A 185 -5.39 -14.71 -16.27
C GLU A 185 -5.69 -13.90 -14.99
N ILE A 186 -6.93 -13.48 -14.79
CA ILE A 186 -7.35 -12.75 -13.57
C ILE A 186 -7.28 -13.68 -12.36
N ARG A 187 -7.78 -14.91 -12.47
CA ARG A 187 -7.74 -15.89 -11.38
C ARG A 187 -6.30 -16.22 -10.98
N THR A 188 -5.43 -16.50 -11.94
CA THR A 188 -4.02 -16.83 -11.68
C THR A 188 -3.32 -15.71 -10.90
N ILE A 189 -3.48 -14.46 -11.34
CA ILE A 189 -2.85 -13.32 -10.65
C ILE A 189 -3.51 -13.08 -9.28
N ALA A 190 -4.84 -13.17 -9.17
CA ALA A 190 -5.55 -12.98 -7.92
C ALA A 190 -5.15 -14.02 -6.84
N ASP A 191 -4.99 -15.28 -7.24
CA ASP A 191 -4.59 -16.34 -6.32
C ASP A 191 -3.13 -16.18 -5.86
N ARG A 192 -2.22 -15.75 -6.74
CA ARG A 192 -0.84 -15.44 -6.37
C ARG A 192 -0.74 -14.25 -5.42
N ILE A 193 -1.52 -13.18 -5.67
CA ILE A 193 -1.63 -12.04 -4.76
C ILE A 193 -2.15 -12.51 -3.41
N ALA A 194 -3.24 -13.30 -3.37
CA ALA A 194 -3.79 -13.80 -2.12
C ALA A 194 -2.79 -14.66 -1.34
N ALA A 195 -2.04 -15.53 -2.03
CA ALA A 195 -0.99 -16.35 -1.41
C ALA A 195 0.16 -15.49 -0.86
N LEU A 196 0.60 -14.47 -1.59
CA LEU A 196 1.61 -13.52 -1.12
C LEU A 196 1.12 -12.80 0.15
N MET A 197 -0.10 -12.27 0.13
CA MET A 197 -0.68 -11.56 1.28
C MET A 197 -0.79 -12.47 2.51
N GLN A 198 -1.14 -13.74 2.32
CA GLN A 198 -1.16 -14.72 3.39
C GLN A 198 0.23 -14.99 3.98
N ARG A 199 1.27 -15.15 3.14
CA ARG A 199 2.67 -15.31 3.61
C ARG A 199 3.16 -14.09 4.40
N GLN A 200 2.75 -12.90 3.97
CA GLN A 200 3.10 -11.62 4.60
C GLN A 200 2.20 -11.26 5.79
N ALA A 201 1.18 -12.06 6.11
CA ALA A 201 0.16 -11.71 7.11
C ALA A 201 0.74 -11.29 8.47
N PRO A 202 1.75 -11.97 9.06
CA PRO A 202 2.30 -11.52 10.34
C PRO A 202 2.97 -10.13 10.26
N LEU A 203 3.65 -9.82 9.16
CA LEU A 203 4.26 -8.52 8.94
C LEU A 203 3.19 -7.44 8.70
N LEU A 204 2.16 -7.75 7.88
CA LEU A 204 1.02 -6.87 7.63
C LEU A 204 0.25 -6.52 8.90
N ARG A 205 0.07 -7.49 9.81
CA ARG A 205 -0.57 -7.32 11.12
C ARG A 205 0.32 -6.68 12.19
N GLY A 206 1.59 -6.39 11.87
CA GLY A 206 2.55 -5.80 12.80
C GLY A 206 3.00 -6.73 13.93
N GLU A 207 2.84 -8.06 13.75
CA GLU A 207 3.19 -9.10 14.72
C GLU A 207 4.68 -9.45 14.70
N ARG A 208 5.42 -8.99 13.68
CA ARG A 208 6.88 -9.05 13.63
C ARG A 208 7.46 -7.64 13.76
N PRO A 209 7.87 -7.19 14.96
CA PRO A 209 8.79 -6.06 15.04
C PRO A 209 10.13 -6.45 14.39
N PRO A 210 10.90 -5.51 13.81
CA PRO A 210 12.25 -5.80 13.38
C PRO A 210 13.12 -6.16 14.60
N ASP A 211 14.04 -7.11 14.41
CA ASP A 211 15.10 -7.43 15.39
C ASP A 211 16.02 -6.22 15.66
#